data_AF-A0A1C4X7K1-F1
#
_entry.id   AF-A0A1C4X7K1-F1
#
_cell.length_a   1.000
_cell.length_b   1.000
_cell.length_c   1.000
_cell.angle_alpha   90.00
_cell.angle_beta   90.00
_cell.angle_gamma   90.00
#
_symmetry.space_group_name_H-M   'P 1'
#
loop_
_entity.id
_entity.type
_entity.pdbx_description
1 polymer ?
#
loop_
_entity_poly.entity_id
_entity_poly.type
_entity_poly.pdbx_seq_one_letter_code
_entity_poly.pdbx_strand_id
1 'polypeptide(L)'
;MTDDFTRLRGAMNELAEHGGSPDLYERALHTSRRLRRRRAIATGAAAAAGVAAVVTGAALSAGVPGPTPPPGADAPPAAPTTEPSPHRTSTSPSPSRPASTSPSGPPTTTASERPEGGCPVTAATLDRVPGLPGGYRIAADTVDCWKGWATGWDPHQQGDGMYLFRYSTSHGWRVHGQGSAFDCATLGIPKDPDDPPPFCS
;
A
#
# COMPACT_ATOMS: atom_id res chain seq x y z
N MET A 1 -48.04 21.69 0.27
CA MET A 1 -46.88 21.57 1.19
C MET A 1 -46.69 20.15 1.72
N THR A 2 -47.72 19.29 1.70
CA THR A 2 -47.63 17.87 2.12
C THR A 2 -47.01 16.95 1.06
N ASP A 3 -46.97 17.40 -0.20
CA ASP A 3 -46.45 16.66 -1.34
C ASP A 3 -44.92 16.49 -1.30
N ASP A 4 -44.22 17.51 -0.79
CA ASP A 4 -42.77 17.51 -0.66
C ASP A 4 -42.29 16.47 0.37
N PHE A 5 -43.02 16.34 1.49
CA PHE A 5 -42.72 15.33 2.51
C PHE A 5 -42.94 13.91 2.00
N THR A 6 -43.99 13.70 1.20
CA THR A 6 -44.31 12.39 0.64
C THR A 6 -43.25 11.98 -0.40
N ARG A 7 -42.80 12.94 -1.22
CA ARG A 7 -41.72 12.73 -2.19
C ARG A 7 -40.37 12.44 -1.53
N LEU A 8 -40.05 13.15 -0.45
CA LEU A 8 -38.82 12.90 0.33
C LEU A 8 -38.84 11.52 0.98
N ARG A 9 -39.99 11.10 1.52
CA ARG A 9 -40.15 9.79 2.16
C ARG A 9 -40.04 8.64 1.15
N GLY A 10 -40.55 8.82 -0.07
CA GLY A 10 -40.38 7.88 -1.18
C GLY A 10 -38.91 7.73 -1.57
N ALA A 11 -38.20 8.85 -1.77
CA ALA A 11 -36.78 8.83 -2.12
C ALA A 11 -35.91 8.17 -1.03
N MET A 12 -36.20 8.42 0.26
CA MET A 12 -35.49 7.76 1.37
C MET A 12 -35.74 6.25 1.40
N ASN A 13 -36.95 5.80 1.07
CA ASN A 13 -37.28 4.37 1.00
C ASN A 13 -36.58 3.68 -0.18
N GLU A 14 -36.54 4.34 -1.35
CA GLU A 14 -35.83 3.84 -2.54
C GLU A 14 -34.31 3.73 -2.30
N LEU A 15 -33.72 4.71 -1.60
CA LEU A 15 -32.33 4.66 -1.16
C LEU A 15 -32.08 3.58 -0.11
N ALA A 16 -33.05 3.26 0.76
CA ALA A 16 -32.90 2.20 1.74
C ALA A 16 -32.95 0.81 1.09
N GLU A 17 -33.81 0.63 0.08
CA GLU A 17 -33.91 -0.61 -0.69
C GLU A 17 -32.67 -0.86 -1.58
N HIS A 18 -32.04 0.19 -2.11
CA HIS A 18 -30.85 0.09 -2.97
C HIS A 18 -29.51 0.34 -2.25
N GLY A 19 -29.52 0.95 -1.07
CA GLY A 19 -28.33 1.33 -0.30
C GLY A 19 -27.79 0.25 0.64
N GLY A 20 -28.47 -0.90 0.70
CA GLY A 20 -28.11 -2.03 1.55
C GLY A 20 -27.03 -2.95 0.98
N SER A 21 -26.40 -2.64 -0.15
CA SER A 21 -25.30 -3.48 -0.64
C SER A 21 -24.05 -3.27 0.23
N PRO A 22 -23.62 -4.26 1.03
CA PRO A 22 -22.46 -4.14 1.92
C PRO A 22 -21.16 -3.80 1.15
N ASP A 23 -21.14 -4.08 -0.15
CA ASP A 23 -20.05 -3.78 -1.07
C ASP A 23 -19.78 -2.27 -1.20
N LEU A 24 -20.81 -1.42 -1.15
CA LEU A 24 -20.62 0.04 -1.23
C LEU A 24 -19.97 0.60 0.05
N TYR A 25 -20.29 0.03 1.21
CA TYR A 25 -19.68 0.44 2.48
C TYR A 25 -18.21 0.02 2.56
N GLU A 26 -17.91 -1.23 2.20
CA GLU A 26 -16.55 -1.76 2.05
C GLU A 26 -15.73 -0.91 1.06
N ARG A 27 -16.30 -0.63 -0.12
CA ARG A 27 -15.67 0.19 -1.16
C ARG A 27 -15.50 1.64 -0.74
N ALA A 28 -16.45 2.21 0.01
CA ALA A 28 -16.36 3.56 0.57
C ALA A 28 -15.28 3.66 1.65
N LEU A 29 -15.17 2.66 2.53
CA LEU A 29 -14.10 2.58 3.52
C LEU A 29 -12.72 2.43 2.87
N HIS A 30 -12.59 1.57 1.85
CA HIS A 30 -11.34 1.41 1.11
C HIS A 30 -10.93 2.68 0.36
N THR A 31 -11.87 3.34 -0.32
CA THR A 31 -11.61 4.60 -1.03
C THR A 31 -11.31 5.75 -0.05
N SER A 32 -12.00 5.82 1.09
CA SER A 32 -11.76 6.74 2.21
C SER A 32 -10.33 6.58 2.77
N ARG A 33 -9.92 5.36 3.10
CA ARG A 33 -8.56 5.07 3.60
C ARG A 33 -7.50 5.48 2.59
N ARG A 34 -7.74 5.22 1.30
CA ARG A 34 -6.84 5.62 0.21
C ARG A 34 -6.75 7.15 0.05
N LEU A 35 -7.87 7.87 0.20
CA LEU A 35 -7.92 9.33 0.13
C LEU A 35 -7.26 10.00 1.36
N ARG A 36 -7.46 9.47 2.57
CA ARG A 36 -6.75 9.94 3.78
C ARG A 36 -5.24 9.79 3.63
N ARG A 37 -4.75 8.65 3.13
CA ARG A 37 -3.31 8.43 2.87
C ARG A 37 -2.75 9.42 1.84
N ARG A 38 -3.49 9.70 0.76
CA ARG A 38 -3.07 10.70 -0.25
C ARG A 38 -3.04 12.13 0.30
N ARG A 39 -4.03 12.51 1.12
CA ARG A 39 -4.04 13.83 1.76
C ARG A 39 -2.95 13.98 2.82
N ALA A 40 -2.66 12.94 3.60
CA ALA A 40 -1.54 12.97 4.56
C ALA A 40 -0.19 13.25 3.86
N ILE A 41 0.03 12.70 2.67
CA ILE A 41 1.24 12.97 1.88
C ILE A 41 1.24 14.39 1.28
N ALA A 42 0.08 14.91 0.86
CA ALA A 42 -0.03 16.26 0.30
C ALA A 42 -0.02 17.40 1.34
N THR A 43 -0.28 17.10 2.62
CA THR A 43 -0.31 18.09 3.72
C THR A 43 0.95 18.05 4.60
N GLY A 44 2.03 17.40 4.13
CA GLY A 44 3.31 17.30 4.84
C GLY A 44 4.37 18.33 4.43
N ALA A 45 4.06 19.27 3.53
CA ALA A 45 5.03 20.23 2.99
C ALA A 45 4.88 21.68 3.51
N ALA A 46 3.90 21.98 4.38
CA ALA A 46 3.60 23.37 4.78
C ALA A 46 3.82 23.69 6.27
N ALA A 47 4.21 22.73 7.11
CA ALA A 47 4.28 22.92 8.58
C ALA A 47 5.69 23.10 9.15
N ALA A 48 6.74 23.14 8.32
CA ALA A 48 8.14 23.29 8.79
C ALA A 48 8.67 24.75 8.75
N ALA A 49 7.87 25.73 8.35
CA ALA A 49 8.33 27.13 8.22
C ALA A 49 7.87 28.08 9.35
N GLY A 50 7.20 27.57 10.40
CA GLY A 50 6.43 28.41 11.33
C GLY A 50 6.94 28.58 12.77
N VAL A 51 8.10 28.04 13.15
CA VAL A 51 8.51 28.00 14.59
C VAL A 51 9.86 28.69 14.87
N ALA A 52 10.35 29.54 13.97
CA ALA A 52 11.63 30.25 14.14
C ALA A 52 11.50 31.78 14.34
N ALA A 53 10.34 32.30 14.75
CA ALA A 53 10.15 33.75 14.91
C ALA A 53 9.30 34.15 16.14
N VAL A 54 9.53 33.55 17.31
CA VAL A 54 8.87 33.95 18.57
C VAL A 54 9.72 34.90 19.43
N VAL A 55 10.85 35.38 18.92
CA VAL A 55 11.67 36.37 19.63
C VAL A 55 11.92 37.55 18.72
N THR A 56 11.10 38.60 18.86
CA THR A 56 11.47 40.03 18.96
C THR A 56 10.35 40.91 18.37
N GLY A 57 9.70 41.73 19.22
CA GLY A 57 9.39 43.12 18.90
C GLY A 57 8.12 43.44 18.09
N ALA A 58 7.23 44.22 18.71
CA ALA A 58 6.05 44.85 18.14
C ALA A 58 6.35 45.89 17.04
N ALA A 59 5.50 45.96 16.01
CA ALA A 59 5.10 47.23 15.34
C ALA A 59 3.94 47.02 14.34
N LEU A 60 2.78 47.56 14.71
CA LEU A 60 1.75 48.29 13.93
C LEU A 60 1.58 48.08 12.39
N SER A 61 0.28 47.94 12.05
CA SER A 61 -0.46 48.53 10.92
C SER A 61 -0.50 47.90 9.52
N ALA A 62 -1.77 47.71 9.09
CA ALA A 62 -2.36 48.11 7.81
C ALA A 62 -2.46 47.10 6.65
N GLY A 63 -3.72 46.90 6.22
CA GLY A 63 -4.09 46.94 4.80
C GLY A 63 -4.25 45.59 4.10
N VAL A 64 -5.48 45.07 4.07
CA VAL A 64 -5.91 44.03 3.11
C VAL A 64 -6.71 44.71 2.00
N PRO A 65 -6.29 44.59 0.73
CA PRO A 65 -7.21 44.54 -0.39
C PRO A 65 -7.13 43.18 -1.11
N GLY A 66 -8.30 42.68 -1.52
CA GLY A 66 -8.54 41.32 -1.98
C GLY A 66 -8.01 40.95 -3.39
N PRO A 67 -8.20 39.68 -3.79
CA PRO A 67 -7.72 39.15 -5.06
C PRO A 67 -8.72 39.37 -6.22
N THR A 68 -8.25 39.98 -7.30
CA THR A 68 -8.90 40.03 -8.61
C THR A 68 -8.35 38.91 -9.52
N PRO A 69 -9.18 38.14 -10.25
CA PRO A 69 -8.73 37.31 -11.36
C PRO A 69 -8.94 38.04 -12.72
N PRO A 70 -8.01 37.94 -13.69
CA PRO A 70 -8.32 38.25 -15.08
C PRO A 70 -8.78 36.99 -15.86
N PRO A 71 -9.88 37.07 -16.61
CA PRO A 71 -10.18 36.19 -17.74
C PRO A 71 -9.65 36.82 -19.04
N GLY A 72 -9.06 36.04 -19.93
CA GLY A 72 -8.63 36.52 -21.24
C GLY A 72 -8.20 35.38 -22.13
N ALA A 73 -9.13 34.92 -22.96
CA ALA A 73 -8.89 34.05 -24.10
C ALA A 73 -8.14 34.83 -25.20
N ASP A 74 -7.24 34.18 -25.94
CA ASP A 74 -7.26 34.22 -27.40
C ASP A 74 -6.31 33.17 -28.02
N ALA A 75 -6.68 32.74 -29.22
CA ALA A 75 -6.28 31.52 -29.91
C ALA A 75 -5.04 31.71 -30.87
N PRO A 76 -4.60 30.68 -31.63
CA PRO A 76 -3.27 30.52 -32.29
C PRO A 76 -3.25 31.19 -33.70
N PRO A 77 -2.35 30.91 -34.69
CA PRO A 77 -1.21 29.97 -34.82
C PRO A 77 0.07 30.52 -35.53
N ALA A 78 1.18 29.77 -35.50
CA ALA A 78 2.15 29.69 -36.61
C ALA A 78 3.22 28.60 -36.36
N ALA A 79 3.27 27.60 -37.24
CA ALA A 79 4.49 26.84 -37.58
C ALA A 79 5.19 27.58 -38.75
N PRO A 80 6.52 27.43 -39.02
CA PRO A 80 7.05 26.20 -39.62
C PRO A 80 8.54 25.82 -39.31
N THR A 81 8.83 24.52 -39.50
CA THR A 81 9.98 23.87 -40.20
C THR A 81 11.44 24.29 -39.98
N THR A 82 12.29 23.35 -39.50
CA THR A 82 13.61 22.94 -40.07
C THR A 82 14.13 21.71 -39.28
N GLU A 83 14.05 20.49 -39.81
CA GLU A 83 15.10 19.67 -40.50
C GLU A 83 16.25 19.09 -39.63
N PRO A 84 16.83 17.93 -40.04
CA PRO A 84 17.42 16.95 -39.14
C PRO A 84 18.95 17.02 -39.09
N SER A 85 19.56 16.47 -38.03
CA SER A 85 20.95 16.03 -38.10
C SER A 85 21.21 14.76 -37.28
N PRO A 86 21.84 13.74 -37.89
CA PRO A 86 22.16 12.46 -37.26
C PRO A 86 23.55 12.51 -36.62
N HIS A 87 23.63 12.24 -35.32
CA HIS A 87 24.91 11.91 -34.69
C HIS A 87 25.08 10.39 -34.63
N ARG A 88 25.92 9.87 -35.54
CA ARG A 88 26.67 8.62 -35.32
C ARG A 88 27.87 8.96 -34.45
N THR A 89 28.05 8.22 -33.35
CA THR A 89 29.40 7.85 -32.93
C THR A 89 29.38 6.48 -32.26
N SER A 90 30.14 5.59 -32.87
CA SER A 90 30.50 4.26 -32.42
C SER A 90 31.63 4.37 -31.40
N THR A 91 31.48 3.78 -30.21
CA THR A 91 32.64 3.34 -29.41
C THR A 91 32.22 2.25 -28.42
N SER A 92 32.58 1.01 -28.75
CA SER A 92 32.78 -0.09 -27.80
C SER A 92 33.98 0.24 -26.92
N PRO A 93 33.90 0.01 -25.61
CA PRO A 93 34.69 -1.09 -25.06
C PRO A 93 33.96 -1.93 -24.00
N SER A 94 34.15 -3.24 -24.10
CA SER A 94 33.88 -4.25 -23.07
C SER A 94 34.79 -4.05 -21.84
N PRO A 95 34.24 -4.20 -20.63
CA PRO A 95 35.02 -4.74 -19.52
C PRO A 95 34.34 -5.94 -18.83
N SER A 96 35.04 -7.07 -18.92
CA SER A 96 35.25 -8.10 -17.90
C SER A 96 34.10 -8.46 -16.95
N ARG A 97 33.46 -9.58 -17.31
CA ARG A 97 32.74 -10.53 -16.46
C ARG A 97 33.49 -10.82 -15.14
N PRO A 98 32.91 -10.55 -13.96
CA PRO A 98 33.35 -11.17 -12.73
C PRO A 98 33.03 -12.67 -12.75
N ALA A 99 34.00 -13.46 -12.31
CA ALA A 99 33.93 -14.91 -12.24
C ALA A 99 32.66 -15.39 -11.51
N SER A 100 31.99 -16.36 -12.14
CA SER A 100 30.94 -17.15 -11.53
C SER A 100 31.52 -17.96 -10.38
N THR A 101 31.38 -17.47 -9.15
CA THR A 101 31.40 -18.32 -7.96
C THR A 101 30.08 -19.08 -7.93
N SER A 102 30.15 -20.32 -8.42
CA SER A 102 29.12 -21.32 -8.29
C SER A 102 29.04 -21.79 -6.83
N PRO A 103 27.91 -21.63 -6.12
CA PRO A 103 27.48 -22.65 -5.19
C PRO A 103 26.77 -23.74 -6.01
N SER A 104 27.53 -24.80 -6.30
CA SER A 104 26.97 -26.06 -6.77
C SER A 104 26.09 -26.61 -5.65
N GLY A 105 24.78 -26.48 -5.82
CA GLY A 105 23.76 -27.14 -5.03
C GLY A 105 22.47 -26.99 -5.80
N PRO A 106 21.82 -28.07 -6.27
CA PRO A 106 20.49 -27.94 -6.84
C PRO A 106 19.59 -27.28 -5.78
N PRO A 107 18.74 -26.28 -6.11
CA PRO A 107 17.64 -25.98 -5.22
C PRO A 107 16.83 -27.28 -5.19
N THR A 108 16.90 -28.02 -4.09
CA THR A 108 16.02 -29.15 -3.87
C THR A 108 14.62 -28.58 -3.89
N THR A 109 13.96 -28.73 -5.04
CA THR A 109 12.53 -28.52 -5.21
C THR A 109 11.84 -29.65 -4.47
N THR A 110 11.98 -29.70 -3.14
CA THR A 110 11.16 -30.56 -2.32
C THR A 110 9.82 -29.85 -2.23
N ALA A 111 8.90 -30.36 -3.03
CA ALA A 111 7.49 -30.11 -2.96
C ALA A 111 7.06 -29.99 -1.49
N SER A 112 6.25 -28.96 -1.21
CA SER A 112 4.95 -29.03 -0.54
C SER A 112 4.66 -30.30 0.31
N GLU A 113 5.58 -30.72 1.17
CA GLU A 113 5.30 -31.70 2.19
C GLU A 113 4.71 -30.95 3.37
N ARG A 114 3.42 -31.20 3.58
CA ARG A 114 2.62 -30.69 4.67
C ARG A 114 3.39 -30.89 5.99
N PRO A 115 3.72 -29.83 6.73
CA PRO A 115 4.23 -29.99 8.08
C PRO A 115 3.05 -30.39 8.96
N GLU A 116 2.96 -31.69 9.26
CA GLU A 116 2.15 -32.21 10.35
C GLU A 116 2.73 -31.69 11.68
N GLY A 117 2.34 -30.46 12.06
CA GLY A 117 2.65 -29.92 13.39
C GLY A 117 3.46 -28.61 13.46
N GLY A 118 3.20 -27.62 12.61
CA GLY A 118 3.36 -26.21 13.07
C GLY A 118 4.13 -25.21 12.19
N CYS A 119 4.71 -25.65 11.06
CA CYS A 119 5.35 -24.89 9.96
C CYS A 119 6.86 -24.55 10.09
N PRO A 120 7.72 -25.20 9.28
CA PRO A 120 8.99 -24.63 8.83
C PRO A 120 8.83 -24.05 7.42
N VAL A 121 8.07 -22.96 7.26
CA VAL A 121 8.09 -22.20 5.99
C VAL A 121 9.28 -21.25 6.00
N THR A 122 10.03 -21.22 4.91
CA THR A 122 11.16 -20.29 4.79
C THR A 122 10.69 -18.94 4.24
N ALA A 123 11.38 -17.86 4.60
CA ALA A 123 11.15 -16.55 4.00
C ALA A 123 11.19 -16.61 2.45
N ALA A 124 12.11 -17.39 1.88
CA ALA A 124 12.20 -17.61 0.44
C ALA A 124 10.94 -18.27 -0.18
N THR A 125 10.19 -19.04 0.61
CA THR A 125 8.90 -19.60 0.18
C THR A 125 7.82 -18.53 0.20
N LEU A 126 7.78 -17.72 1.26
CA LEU A 126 6.81 -16.63 1.40
C LEU A 126 7.04 -15.51 0.36
N ASP A 127 8.28 -15.20 0.02
CA ASP A 127 8.67 -14.22 -1.01
C ASP A 127 8.10 -14.52 -2.40
N ARG A 128 7.82 -15.79 -2.68
CA ARG A 128 7.27 -16.26 -3.96
C ARG A 128 5.75 -16.33 -3.94
N VAL A 129 5.11 -16.02 -2.82
CA VAL A 129 3.65 -16.06 -2.71
C VAL A 129 3.04 -14.97 -3.58
N PRO A 130 2.10 -15.32 -4.50
CA PRO A 130 1.39 -14.34 -5.29
C PRO A 130 0.62 -13.35 -4.40
N GLY A 131 0.67 -12.06 -4.75
CA GLY A 131 -0.01 -10.98 -4.04
C GLY A 131 0.91 -10.08 -3.21
N LEU A 132 2.19 -10.45 -3.07
CA LEU A 132 3.20 -9.54 -2.52
C LEU A 132 3.55 -8.43 -3.53
N PRO A 133 3.82 -7.21 -3.05
CA PRO A 133 4.27 -6.13 -3.92
C PRO A 133 5.62 -6.47 -4.55
N GLY A 134 5.84 -6.00 -5.78
CA GLY A 134 7.10 -6.23 -6.49
C GLY A 134 8.29 -5.72 -5.70
N GLY A 135 9.31 -6.58 -5.52
CA GLY A 135 10.52 -6.24 -4.76
C GLY A 135 10.42 -6.41 -3.25
N TYR A 136 9.28 -6.84 -2.71
CA TYR A 136 9.17 -7.20 -1.30
C TYR A 136 10.08 -8.39 -0.97
N ARG A 137 10.81 -8.30 0.15
CA ARG A 137 11.69 -9.37 0.65
C ARG A 137 11.47 -9.59 2.13
N ILE A 138 10.88 -10.73 2.46
CA ILE A 138 10.69 -11.17 3.83
C ILE A 138 12.06 -11.58 4.38
N ALA A 139 12.43 -11.03 5.52
CA ALA A 139 13.64 -11.44 6.20
C ALA A 139 13.40 -12.75 6.98
N ALA A 140 14.40 -13.63 7.01
CA ALA A 140 14.23 -14.96 7.62
C ALA A 140 13.95 -14.91 9.12
N ASP A 141 14.46 -13.89 9.80
CA ASP A 141 14.31 -13.63 11.22
C ASP A 141 12.99 -12.94 11.59
N THR A 142 12.18 -12.54 10.60
CA THR A 142 10.88 -11.90 10.81
C THR A 142 9.71 -12.85 10.57
N VAL A 143 10.00 -14.11 10.28
CA VAL A 143 8.98 -15.13 10.01
C VAL A 143 8.58 -15.83 11.29
N ASP A 144 7.38 -15.53 11.79
CA ASP A 144 6.73 -16.34 12.81
C ASP A 144 5.77 -17.33 12.17
N CYS A 145 5.73 -18.54 12.71
CA CYS A 145 4.93 -19.64 12.19
C CYS A 145 4.01 -20.16 13.27
N TRP A 146 2.75 -20.42 12.92
CA TRP A 146 1.78 -20.96 13.84
C TRP A 146 0.66 -21.71 13.13
N LYS A 147 0.58 -23.04 13.31
CA LYS A 147 -0.54 -23.91 12.88
C LYS A 147 -1.13 -23.59 11.48
N GLY A 148 -0.28 -23.51 10.46
CA GLY A 148 -0.70 -23.23 9.08
C GLY A 148 -0.89 -21.75 8.76
N TRP A 149 -0.54 -20.88 9.69
CA TRP A 149 -0.36 -19.44 9.52
C TRP A 149 1.12 -19.10 9.59
N ALA A 150 1.49 -18.05 8.88
CA ALA A 150 2.82 -17.48 8.99
C ALA A 150 2.72 -15.97 8.87
N THR A 151 3.63 -15.27 9.52
CA THR A 151 3.84 -13.86 9.30
C THR A 151 5.21 -13.60 8.69
N GLY A 152 5.41 -12.39 8.19
CA GLY A 152 6.72 -11.96 7.71
C GLY A 152 6.70 -10.49 7.33
N TRP A 153 7.83 -9.81 7.51
CA TRP A 153 8.00 -8.45 7.04
C TRP A 153 9.39 -8.18 6.48
N ASP A 154 9.44 -7.19 5.59
CA ASP A 154 10.67 -6.64 5.03
C ASP A 154 11.20 -5.50 5.92
N PRO A 155 12.35 -5.65 6.59
CA PRO A 155 12.90 -4.62 7.48
C PRO A 155 13.39 -3.37 6.73
N HIS A 156 13.57 -3.44 5.40
CA HIS A 156 14.02 -2.32 4.58
C HIS A 156 12.85 -1.49 4.02
N GLN A 157 11.62 -2.00 4.07
CA GLN A 157 10.45 -1.22 3.70
C GLN A 157 9.95 -0.38 4.87
N GLN A 158 9.90 0.94 4.68
CA GLN A 158 9.21 1.84 5.59
C GLN A 158 7.71 1.79 5.28
N GLY A 159 6.90 1.15 6.13
CA GLY A 159 5.45 1.07 5.95
C GLY A 159 4.69 0.13 6.90
N ASP A 160 3.35 0.15 6.78
CA ASP A 160 2.36 -0.40 7.74
C ASP A 160 2.22 -1.93 7.78
N GLY A 161 3.32 -2.65 7.66
CA GLY A 161 3.45 -3.84 8.48
C GLY A 161 3.49 -5.18 7.79
N MET A 162 3.46 -6.15 8.69
CA MET A 162 3.62 -7.56 8.53
C MET A 162 2.56 -8.13 7.61
N TYR A 163 2.98 -9.01 6.70
CA TYR A 163 2.05 -9.81 5.92
C TYR A 163 1.67 -11.04 6.72
N LEU A 164 0.38 -11.37 6.68
CA LEU A 164 -0.16 -12.60 7.22
C LEU A 164 -0.44 -13.54 6.06
N PHE A 165 0.06 -14.76 6.19
CA PHE A 165 -0.07 -15.83 5.22
C PHE A 165 -0.88 -16.97 5.82
N ARG A 166 -1.68 -17.61 4.98
CA ARG A 166 -2.40 -18.83 5.34
C ARG A 166 -2.03 -19.92 4.36
N TYR A 167 -1.73 -21.10 4.89
CA TYR A 167 -1.53 -22.30 4.11
C TYR A 167 -2.88 -22.98 3.83
N SER A 168 -3.09 -23.36 2.57
CA SER A 168 -4.16 -24.27 2.17
C SER A 168 -3.56 -25.49 1.47
N THR A 169 -4.14 -26.66 1.70
CA THR A 169 -3.74 -27.90 1.00
C THR A 169 -3.97 -27.83 -0.50
N SER A 170 -4.94 -27.03 -0.96
CA SER A 170 -5.26 -26.91 -2.39
C SER A 170 -4.41 -25.86 -3.13
N HIS A 171 -3.90 -24.86 -2.43
CA HIS A 171 -3.28 -23.67 -3.06
C HIS A 171 -1.90 -23.32 -2.51
N GLY A 172 -1.43 -24.02 -1.48
CA GLY A 172 -0.22 -23.67 -0.73
C GLY A 172 -0.41 -22.37 0.05
N TRP A 173 0.70 -21.66 0.27
CA TRP A 173 0.71 -20.37 0.95
C TRP A 173 0.07 -19.27 0.10
N ARG A 174 -0.74 -18.43 0.76
CA ARG A 174 -1.40 -17.26 0.18
C ARG A 174 -1.35 -16.09 1.15
N VAL A 175 -1.25 -14.87 0.61
CA VAL A 175 -1.44 -13.65 1.39
C VAL A 175 -2.90 -13.61 1.86
N HIS A 176 -3.10 -13.49 3.17
CA HIS A 176 -4.40 -13.35 3.80
C HIS A 176 -4.69 -11.89 4.16
N GLY A 177 -3.68 -11.14 4.60
CA GLY A 177 -3.82 -9.74 4.96
C GLY A 177 -2.48 -9.06 5.23
N GLN A 178 -2.53 -7.77 5.55
CA GLN A 178 -1.39 -6.95 5.92
C GLN A 178 -1.77 -6.05 7.10
N GLY A 179 -0.88 -5.91 8.09
CA GLY A 179 -1.09 -5.01 9.23
C GLY A 179 0.05 -5.05 10.24
N SER A 180 -0.03 -4.21 11.27
CA SER A 180 0.93 -4.18 12.38
C SER A 180 0.52 -5.08 13.56
N ALA A 181 -0.75 -5.48 13.62
CA ALA A 181 -1.31 -6.41 14.59
C ALA A 181 -2.56 -7.05 13.99
N PHE A 182 -2.85 -8.30 14.39
CA PHE A 182 -3.99 -9.05 13.88
C PHE A 182 -4.96 -9.38 15.00
N ASP A 183 -6.23 -9.00 14.84
CA ASP A 183 -7.31 -9.56 15.64
C ASP A 183 -7.65 -10.96 15.11
N CYS A 184 -7.03 -11.95 15.73
CA CYS A 184 -7.15 -13.34 15.35
C CYS A 184 -8.58 -13.90 15.45
N ALA A 185 -9.42 -13.33 16.33
CA ALA A 185 -10.82 -13.75 16.42
C ALA A 185 -11.59 -13.39 15.13
N THR A 186 -11.39 -12.18 14.62
CA THR A 186 -12.01 -11.71 13.37
C THR A 186 -11.52 -12.50 12.14
N LEU A 187 -10.29 -13.01 12.19
CA LEU A 187 -9.70 -13.80 11.10
C LEU A 187 -10.05 -15.30 11.18
N GLY A 188 -10.81 -15.73 12.20
CA GLY A 188 -11.12 -17.13 12.44
C GLY A 188 -9.90 -17.97 12.83
N ILE A 189 -8.86 -17.33 13.37
CA ILE A 189 -7.68 -17.99 13.92
C ILE A 189 -8.02 -18.41 15.34
N PRO A 190 -8.04 -19.72 15.65
CA PRO A 190 -8.41 -20.18 16.97
C PRO A 190 -7.42 -19.65 18.01
N LYS A 191 -7.94 -19.13 19.13
CA LYS A 191 -7.12 -18.80 20.30
C LYS A 191 -6.88 -20.10 21.05
N ASP A 192 -5.67 -20.62 20.93
CA ASP A 192 -5.23 -21.73 21.76
C ASP A 192 -4.65 -21.14 23.06
N PRO A 193 -5.21 -21.47 24.25
CA PRO A 193 -4.73 -20.92 25.51
C PRO A 193 -3.32 -21.41 25.87
N ASP A 194 -2.92 -22.59 25.39
CA ASP A 194 -1.63 -23.19 25.71
C ASP A 194 -0.53 -22.79 24.70
N ASP A 195 -0.93 -22.38 23.49
CA ASP A 195 -0.02 -22.00 22.39
C ASP A 195 -0.63 -20.86 21.55
N PRO A 196 -0.71 -19.63 22.09
CA PRO A 196 -1.30 -18.51 21.37
C PRO A 196 -0.44 -18.09 20.17
N PRO A 197 -1.04 -17.68 19.04
CA PRO A 197 -0.25 -17.24 17.90
C PRO A 197 0.51 -15.94 18.26
N PRO A 198 1.82 -15.85 17.97
CA PRO A 198 2.68 -14.78 18.47
C PRO A 198 2.35 -13.40 17.87
N PHE A 199 1.59 -13.37 16.78
CA PHE A 199 1.21 -12.16 16.05
C PHE A 199 -0.21 -11.65 16.37
N CYS A 200 -0.93 -12.33 17.27
CA CYS A 200 -2.25 -11.90 17.71
C CYS A 200 -2.16 -10.84 18.81
N SER A 201 -3.06 -9.86 18.76
CA SER A 201 -3.27 -8.84 19.80
C SER A 201 -4.67 -8.88 20.36
#